data_AF-A0A2U1RP33-F1
#
_entry.id   AF-A0A2U1RP33-F1
#
_cell.length_a   1.000
_cell.length_b   1.000
_cell.length_c   1.000
_cell.angle_alpha   90.00
_cell.angle_beta   90.00
_cell.angle_gamma   90.00
#
_symmetry.space_group_name_H-M   'P 1'
#
loop_
_entity.id
_entity.type
_entity.pdbx_description
1 polymer ?
#
loop_
_entity_poly.entity_id
_entity_poly.type
_entity_poly.pdbx_seq_one_letter_code
_entity_poly.pdbx_strand_id
1 'polypeptide(L)'
;MRIGGRTARRSLALTVIGGAVVLWGCSGIHLRPESYDWVVGERTAPAAVKAARAAIAEAEAVGATHQAAAQYPMAKAREYIFLAEDELSDRDFAAAETAAGIALAAAQEAKAMAQRGK
;
A
#
# COMPACT_ATOMS: atom_id res chain seq x y z
N MET A 1 15.20 58.28 12.92
CA MET A 1 16.16 57.19 13.21
C MET A 1 16.31 56.37 11.93
N ARG A 2 17.50 56.35 11.31
CA ARG A 2 17.83 55.62 10.08
C ARG A 2 18.54 54.29 10.41
N ILE A 3 18.74 53.48 9.37
CA ILE A 3 19.48 52.20 9.18
C ILE A 3 18.46 51.05 8.98
N GLY A 4 18.42 50.26 7.91
CA GLY A 4 19.33 50.02 6.78
C GLY A 4 19.38 48.50 6.47
N GLY A 5 19.44 48.12 5.19
CA GLY A 5 19.68 46.74 4.71
C GLY A 5 18.40 46.01 4.29
N ARG A 6 18.05 45.78 3.01
CA ARG A 6 18.80 45.21 1.86
C ARG A 6 19.54 43.92 2.19
N THR A 7 19.38 42.96 1.26
CA THR A 7 20.18 41.73 1.07
C THR A 7 20.00 40.66 2.14
N ALA A 8 19.85 39.37 1.87
CA ALA A 8 20.16 38.61 0.68
C ALA A 8 19.64 37.16 0.88
N ARG A 9 19.38 36.47 -0.25
CA ARG A 9 19.65 35.03 -0.47
C ARG A 9 18.82 34.04 0.38
N ARG A 10 17.90 33.29 -0.23
CA ARG A 10 18.19 31.93 -0.73
C ARG A 10 19.09 31.12 0.22
N SER A 11 18.44 30.51 1.19
CA SER A 11 18.87 29.31 1.94
C SER A 11 17.55 28.69 2.42
N LEU A 12 16.90 27.80 1.67
CA LEU A 12 17.30 26.42 1.41
C LEU A 12 17.50 25.66 2.74
N ALA A 13 16.70 24.60 2.86
CA ALA A 13 16.89 23.43 3.72
C ALA A 13 16.08 23.36 5.04
N LEU A 14 15.15 22.39 5.04
CA LEU A 14 14.98 21.41 6.12
C LEU A 14 14.34 21.86 7.44
N THR A 15 13.08 22.32 7.41
CA THR A 15 12.24 22.33 8.62
C THR A 15 10.84 21.73 8.43
N VAL A 16 10.61 21.02 7.31
CA VAL A 16 9.35 20.32 7.03
C VAL A 16 9.35 18.87 7.58
N ILE A 17 10.47 18.38 8.13
CA ILE A 17 10.60 16.98 8.56
C ILE A 17 11.18 16.96 9.99
N GLY A 18 10.33 17.06 11.00
CA GLY A 18 10.80 16.95 12.39
C GLY A 18 9.80 17.34 13.49
N GLY A 19 8.63 17.86 13.14
CA GLY A 19 7.74 18.51 14.11
C GLY A 19 6.64 17.68 14.78
N ALA A 20 6.20 16.52 14.28
CA ALA A 20 5.01 15.89 14.89
C ALA A 20 4.93 14.35 14.80
N VAL A 21 6.07 13.68 14.65
CA VAL A 21 6.21 12.23 14.95
C VAL A 21 6.02 11.93 16.46
N VAL A 22 5.73 12.94 17.28
CA VAL A 22 5.66 12.83 18.75
C VAL A 22 4.21 12.91 19.31
N LEU A 23 3.18 13.05 18.47
CA LEU A 23 1.77 13.01 18.91
C LEU A 23 1.06 11.67 18.65
N TRP A 24 1.80 10.65 18.23
CA TRP A 24 1.29 9.30 18.00
C TRP A 24 1.36 8.45 19.28
N GLY A 25 0.75 8.96 20.34
CA GLY A 25 0.68 8.30 21.64
C GLY A 25 -0.51 8.84 22.42
N CYS A 26 -1.48 7.96 22.68
CA CYS A 26 -2.59 8.18 23.61
C CYS A 26 -3.69 9.13 23.16
N SER A 27 -4.49 8.72 22.17
CA SER A 27 -5.90 9.13 22.12
C SER A 27 -6.71 7.98 21.55
N GLY A 28 -7.36 7.23 22.46
CA GLY A 28 -8.41 6.28 22.12
C GLY A 28 -9.57 7.05 21.49
N ILE A 29 -9.52 7.21 20.18
CA ILE A 29 -10.66 7.63 19.39
C ILE A 29 -11.22 6.36 18.80
N HIS A 30 -12.35 5.91 19.34
CA HIS A 30 -13.27 5.02 18.63
C HIS A 30 -13.81 5.77 17.40
N LEU A 31 -12.97 5.90 16.37
CA LEU A 31 -13.45 6.22 15.04
C LEU A 31 -14.24 4.99 14.60
N ARG A 32 -15.57 5.13 14.59
CA ARG A 32 -16.45 4.22 13.85
C ARG A 32 -15.77 3.92 12.52
N PRO A 33 -15.53 2.65 12.15
CA PRO A 33 -15.08 2.36 10.80
C PRO A 33 -16.21 2.82 9.89
N GLU A 34 -15.94 3.89 9.13
CA GLU A 34 -16.79 4.30 8.04
C GLU A 34 -17.02 3.08 7.17
N SER A 35 -18.30 2.79 6.96
CA SER A 35 -18.80 1.67 6.16
C SER A 35 -17.99 1.52 4.88
N TYR A 36 -17.51 0.30 4.63
CA TYR A 36 -16.98 -0.09 3.33
C TYR A 36 -18.01 0.24 2.25
N ASP A 37 -17.76 1.32 1.51
CA ASP A 37 -18.62 1.78 0.42
C ASP A 37 -18.23 1.02 -0.85
N TRP A 38 -18.99 -0.04 -1.13
CA TRP A 38 -18.83 -0.90 -2.31
C TRP A 38 -18.99 -0.15 -3.64
N VAL A 39 -19.52 1.09 -3.62
CA VAL A 39 -19.69 1.93 -4.80
C VAL A 39 -18.41 2.71 -5.16
N VAL A 40 -17.54 2.99 -4.19
CA VAL A 40 -16.35 3.84 -4.38
C VAL A 40 -15.03 3.09 -4.17
N GLY A 41 -15.03 1.90 -3.53
CA GLY A 41 -14.00 0.83 -3.55
C GLY A 41 -12.56 1.18 -3.13
N GLU A 42 -11.96 2.24 -3.66
CA GLU A 42 -10.57 2.67 -3.45
C GLU A 42 -10.36 3.49 -2.18
N ARG A 43 -11.37 4.22 -1.69
CA ARG A 43 -11.15 5.17 -0.60
C ARG A 43 -11.00 4.51 0.78
N THR A 44 -11.59 3.32 0.97
CA THR A 44 -11.66 2.61 2.26
C THR A 44 -10.95 1.25 2.30
N ALA A 45 -10.41 0.75 1.19
CA ALA A 45 -9.66 -0.51 1.22
C ALA A 45 -8.45 -0.40 2.19
N PRO A 46 -8.28 -1.34 3.13
CA PRO A 46 -7.15 -1.34 4.06
C PRO A 46 -5.80 -1.29 3.33
N ALA A 47 -4.80 -0.70 4.00
CA ALA A 47 -3.47 -0.50 3.42
C ALA A 47 -2.85 -1.79 2.86
N ALA A 48 -3.08 -2.93 3.53
CA ALA A 48 -2.62 -4.24 3.09
C ALA A 48 -3.20 -4.65 1.73
N VAL A 49 -4.51 -4.48 1.51
CA VAL A 49 -5.19 -4.81 0.25
C VAL A 49 -4.67 -3.93 -0.89
N LYS A 50 -4.47 -2.63 -0.63
CA LYS A 50 -3.86 -1.71 -1.60
C LYS A 50 -2.43 -2.12 -1.97
N ALA A 51 -1.61 -2.48 -0.97
CA ALA A 51 -0.25 -2.94 -1.20
C ALA A 51 -0.20 -4.24 -2.02
N ALA A 52 -1.08 -5.19 -1.73
CA ALA A 52 -1.20 -6.43 -2.48
C ALA A 52 -1.60 -6.20 -3.95
N ARG A 53 -2.60 -5.36 -4.21
CA ARG A 53 -2.98 -4.97 -5.59
C ARG A 53 -1.83 -4.31 -6.34
N ALA A 54 -1.12 -3.38 -5.71
CA ALA A 54 0.03 -2.73 -6.31
C ALA A 54 1.13 -3.75 -6.67
N ALA A 55 1.43 -4.69 -5.78
CA ALA A 55 2.41 -5.73 -6.05
C ALA A 55 2.00 -6.68 -7.20
N ILE A 56 0.71 -7.01 -7.31
CA ILE A 56 0.18 -7.79 -8.45
C ILE A 56 0.40 -7.00 -9.74
N ALA A 57 0.02 -5.72 -9.79
CA ALA A 57 0.21 -4.88 -10.96
C ALA A 57 1.70 -4.75 -11.34
N GLU A 58 2.61 -4.64 -10.37
CA GLU A 58 4.06 -4.64 -10.61
C GLU A 58 4.57 -5.97 -11.18
N ALA A 59 4.07 -7.11 -10.69
CA ALA A 59 4.41 -8.43 -11.20
C ALA A 59 3.93 -8.60 -12.66
N GLU A 60 2.71 -8.14 -12.96
CA GLU A 60 2.17 -8.14 -14.32
C GLU A 60 2.99 -7.23 -15.25
N ALA A 61 3.36 -6.03 -14.80
CA ALA A 61 4.15 -5.08 -15.56
C ALA A 61 5.54 -5.61 -15.95
N VAL A 62 6.15 -6.48 -15.12
CA VAL A 62 7.42 -7.13 -15.46
C VAL A 62 7.26 -8.39 -16.33
N GLY A 63 6.02 -8.78 -16.66
CA GLY A 63 5.68 -9.90 -17.53
C GLY A 63 5.50 -11.24 -16.82
N ALA A 64 5.25 -11.25 -15.50
CA ALA A 64 5.10 -12.50 -14.75
C ALA A 64 3.96 -13.39 -15.26
N THR A 65 2.90 -12.80 -15.83
CA THR A 65 1.77 -13.51 -16.44
C THR A 65 2.12 -14.36 -17.65
N HIS A 66 3.25 -14.08 -18.29
CA HIS A 66 3.70 -14.78 -19.50
C HIS A 66 4.82 -15.79 -19.23
N GLN A 67 5.25 -15.94 -17.98
CA GLN A 67 6.32 -16.85 -17.60
C GLN A 67 5.78 -18.07 -16.87
N ALA A 68 6.06 -19.26 -17.41
CA ALA A 68 5.62 -20.52 -16.82
C ALA A 68 6.07 -20.67 -15.35
N ALA A 69 7.30 -20.22 -15.02
CA ALA A 69 7.82 -20.27 -13.66
C ALA A 69 7.02 -19.41 -12.67
N ALA A 70 6.46 -18.28 -13.11
CA ALA A 70 5.72 -17.34 -12.26
C ALA A 70 4.19 -17.58 -12.27
N GLN A 71 3.70 -18.57 -13.03
CA GLN A 71 2.28 -18.81 -13.20
C GLN A 71 1.58 -19.20 -11.89
N TYR A 72 2.20 -20.09 -11.10
CA TYR A 72 1.66 -20.50 -9.80
C TYR A 72 1.58 -19.36 -8.79
N PRO A 73 2.66 -18.60 -8.49
CA PRO A 73 2.57 -17.48 -7.57
C PRO A 73 1.64 -16.36 -8.05
N MET A 74 1.52 -16.12 -9.37
CA MET A 74 0.52 -15.20 -9.91
C MET A 74 -0.91 -15.67 -9.66
N ALA A 75 -1.21 -16.96 -9.87
CA ALA A 75 -2.53 -17.53 -9.60
C ALA A 75 -2.89 -17.39 -8.11
N LYS A 76 -1.94 -17.74 -7.23
CA LYS A 76 -2.10 -17.58 -5.78
C LYS A 76 -2.33 -16.11 -5.39
N ALA A 77 -1.56 -15.18 -5.94
CA ALA A 77 -1.73 -13.76 -5.63
C ALA A 77 -3.13 -13.26 -6.00
N ARG A 78 -3.66 -13.69 -7.14
CA ARG A 78 -5.02 -13.35 -7.60
C ARG A 78 -6.10 -13.96 -6.73
N GLU A 79 -5.97 -15.23 -6.38
CA GLU A 79 -6.92 -15.92 -5.50
C GLU A 79 -7.01 -15.22 -4.13
N TYR A 80 -5.87 -14.93 -3.52
CA TYR A 80 -5.84 -14.35 -2.19
C TYR A 80 -6.23 -12.87 -2.15
N ILE A 81 -6.09 -12.11 -3.24
CA ILE A 81 -6.64 -10.75 -3.28
C ILE A 81 -8.17 -10.78 -3.41
N PHE A 82 -8.74 -11.73 -4.16
CA PHE A 82 -10.19 -11.95 -4.17
C PHE A 82 -10.71 -12.36 -2.79
N LEU A 83 -10.03 -13.29 -2.11
CA LEU A 83 -10.40 -13.65 -0.74
C LEU A 83 -10.31 -12.44 0.20
N ALA A 84 -9.25 -11.63 0.12
CA ALA A 84 -9.13 -10.44 0.94
C ALA A 84 -10.29 -9.45 0.70
N GLU A 85 -10.75 -9.29 -0.54
CA GLU A 85 -11.90 -8.45 -0.87
C GLU A 85 -13.22 -9.01 -0.33
N ASP A 86 -13.38 -10.34 -0.37
CA ASP A 86 -14.54 -11.05 0.19
C ASP A 86 -14.62 -10.85 1.71
N GLU A 87 -13.51 -11.04 2.42
CA GLU A 87 -13.42 -10.81 3.88
C GLU A 87 -13.68 -9.34 4.26
N LEU A 88 -13.30 -8.38 3.41
CA LEU A 88 -13.67 -6.97 3.63
C LEU A 88 -15.18 -6.75 3.51
N SER A 89 -15.83 -7.47 2.59
CA SER A 89 -17.28 -7.39 2.41
C SER A 89 -18.01 -7.93 3.65
N ASP A 90 -17.46 -8.96 4.28
CA ASP A 90 -17.92 -9.55 5.54
C ASP A 90 -17.48 -8.75 6.78
N ARG A 91 -16.66 -7.71 6.58
CA ARG A 91 -16.08 -6.85 7.63
C ARG A 91 -15.13 -7.59 8.57
N ASP A 92 -14.57 -8.73 8.15
CA ASP A 92 -13.46 -9.38 8.84
C ASP A 92 -12.14 -8.76 8.37
N PHE A 93 -11.77 -7.66 9.02
CA PHE A 93 -10.55 -6.93 8.68
C PHE A 93 -9.26 -7.72 8.96
N ALA A 94 -9.27 -8.63 9.94
CA ALA A 94 -8.09 -9.42 10.29
C ALA A 94 -7.86 -10.54 9.27
N ALA A 95 -8.92 -11.22 8.85
CA ALA A 95 -8.88 -12.18 7.75
C ALA A 95 -8.48 -11.49 6.44
N ALA A 96 -9.08 -10.34 6.13
CA ALA A 96 -8.72 -9.54 4.96
C ALA A 96 -7.25 -9.13 4.93
N GLU A 97 -6.70 -8.67 6.05
CA GLU A 97 -5.27 -8.31 6.15
C GLU A 97 -4.37 -9.53 5.97
N THR A 98 -4.74 -10.67 6.55
CA THR A 98 -3.99 -11.93 6.41
C THR A 98 -3.98 -12.39 4.94
N ALA A 99 -5.14 -12.43 4.30
CA ALA A 99 -5.27 -12.82 2.90
C ALA A 99 -4.50 -11.86 1.98
N ALA A 100 -4.60 -10.55 2.22
CA ALA A 100 -3.84 -9.55 1.47
C ALA A 100 -2.31 -9.71 1.66
N GLY A 101 -1.85 -10.06 2.85
CA GLY A 101 -0.43 -10.37 3.10
C GLY A 101 0.07 -11.57 2.30
N ILE A 102 -0.76 -12.62 2.17
CA ILE A 102 -0.45 -13.79 1.34
C ILE A 102 -0.40 -13.39 -0.15
N ALA A 103 -1.37 -12.59 -0.61
CA ALA A 103 -1.40 -12.09 -1.98
C ALA A 103 -0.17 -11.25 -2.32
N LEU A 104 0.22 -10.35 -1.41
CA LEU A 104 1.42 -9.52 -1.53
C LEU A 104 2.69 -10.37 -1.67
N ALA A 105 2.90 -11.34 -0.77
CA ALA A 105 4.08 -12.20 -0.81
C ALA A 105 4.15 -13.02 -2.11
N ALA A 106 3.02 -13.58 -2.55
CA ALA A 106 2.94 -14.34 -3.79
C ALA A 106 3.22 -13.46 -5.03
N ALA A 107 2.70 -12.22 -5.05
CA ALA A 107 2.98 -11.29 -6.14
C ALA A 107 4.47 -10.89 -6.20
N GLN A 108 5.10 -10.68 -5.05
CA GLN A 108 6.55 -10.39 -4.97
C GLN A 108 7.40 -11.59 -5.44
N GLU A 109 6.99 -12.81 -5.09
CA GLU A 109 7.62 -14.04 -5.58
C GLU A 109 7.51 -14.13 -7.11
N ALA A 110 6.30 -13.93 -7.65
CA ALA A 110 6.07 -13.93 -9.10
C ALA A 110 6.92 -12.88 -9.83
N LYS A 111 6.99 -11.66 -9.29
CA LYS A 111 7.83 -10.57 -9.81
C LYS A 111 9.31 -10.98 -9.81
N ALA A 112 9.81 -11.56 -8.71
CA ALA A 112 11.20 -11.99 -8.60
C ALA A 112 11.54 -13.11 -9.60
N MET A 113 10.65 -14.09 -9.78
CA MET A 113 10.81 -15.12 -10.80
C MET A 113 10.84 -14.53 -12.21
N ALA A 114 9.92 -13.60 -12.48
CA ALA A 114 9.83 -12.94 -13.78
C ALA A 114 11.07 -12.12 -14.14
N GLN A 115 11.70 -11.50 -13.15
CA GLN A 115 12.92 -10.73 -13.32
C GLN A 115 14.17 -11.60 -13.49
N ARG A 116 14.20 -12.82 -12.92
CA ARG A 116 15.30 -13.78 -13.09
C ARG A 116 15.27 -14.50 -14.43
N GLY A 117 14.11 -14.57 -15.08
CA GLY A 117 13.94 -15.17 -16.40
C GLY A 117 14.25 -14.24 -17.59
N LYS A 118 14.68 -13.01 -17.33
CA LYS A 118 15.16 -12.04 -18.34
C LYS A 118 16.67 -12.15 -18.51
#